data_AF-A0A7X3UG43-F1
#
_entry.id   AF-A0A7X3UG43-F1
#
_cell.length_a   1.000
_cell.length_b   1.000
_cell.length_c   1.000
_cell.angle_alpha   90.00
_cell.angle_beta   90.00
_cell.angle_gamma   90.00
#
_symmetry.space_group_name_H-M   'P 1'
#
loop_
_entity.id
_entity.type
_entity.pdbx_description
1 polymer ?
#
loop_
_entity_poly.entity_id
_entity_poly.type
_entity_poly.pdbx_seq_one_letter_code
_entity_poly.pdbx_strand_id
1 'polypeptide(L)'
;MGLIVIAILVHISVEDSQFREFLRPIRETLVDDRRRIHRRVLVVLIPLFLLGYTYSIIAQRENPPRSPRDAHPSPPRELTYKDEDIGSMQDVVNPYRHYEKDDPEAFRAHVENGKRVYHDNCFYCHGDHLDGQGHFAPYLQPLPANFQDPGIIPNFQDSFFFWRIA
;
A
#
# COMPACT_ATOMS: atom_id res chain seq x y z
N MET A 1 0.82 -23.90 32.61
CA MET A 1 -0.14 -22.80 32.87
C MET A 1 -1.41 -22.91 32.01
N GLY A 2 -1.33 -22.97 30.68
CA GLY A 2 -2.54 -23.04 29.81
C GLY A 2 -3.46 -24.23 30.09
N LEU A 3 -2.91 -25.44 30.27
CA LEU A 3 -3.71 -26.64 30.57
C LEU A 3 -4.46 -26.55 31.91
N ILE A 4 -3.87 -25.89 32.91
CA ILE A 4 -4.48 -25.69 34.23
C ILE A 4 -5.69 -24.75 34.11
N VAL A 5 -5.55 -23.65 33.35
CA VAL A 5 -6.64 -22.70 33.10
C VAL A 5 -7.80 -23.37 32.35
N ILE A 6 -7.48 -24.17 31.33
CA ILE A 6 -8.49 -24.91 30.56
C ILE A 6 -9.23 -25.92 31.46
N ALA A 7 -8.50 -26.68 32.29
CA ALA A 7 -9.11 -27.63 33.21
C ALA A 7 -10.04 -26.95 34.23
N ILE A 8 -9.66 -25.78 34.76
CA ILE A 8 -10.50 -24.99 35.67
C ILE A 8 -11.76 -24.48 34.97
N LEU A 9 -11.63 -23.95 33.75
CA LEU A 9 -12.78 -23.45 32.99
C LEU A 9 -13.75 -24.58 32.61
N VAL A 10 -13.24 -25.74 32.23
CA VAL A 10 -14.06 -26.93 31.97
C VAL A 10 -14.77 -27.36 33.25
N HIS A 11 -14.07 -27.44 34.39
CA HIS A 11 -14.68 -27.81 35.66
C HIS A 11 -15.84 -26.88 36.06
N ILE A 12 -15.63 -25.56 35.97
CA ILE A 12 -16.65 -24.54 36.28
C ILE A 12 -17.83 -24.59 35.31
N SER A 13 -17.61 -25.02 34.06
CA SER A 13 -18.63 -25.08 33.01
C SER A 13 -19.48 -26.35 33.04
N VAL A 14 -19.10 -27.38 33.81
CA VAL A 14 -19.85 -28.65 33.87
C VAL A 14 -21.15 -28.49 34.66
N GLU A 15 -21.19 -27.59 35.65
CA GLU A 15 -22.34 -27.45 36.55
C GLU A 15 -22.97 -26.06 36.46
N ASP A 16 -24.27 -26.01 36.19
CA ASP A 16 -25.02 -24.76 35.97
C ASP A 16 -25.00 -23.81 37.17
N SER A 17 -24.88 -24.33 38.40
CA SER A 17 -24.77 -23.51 39.62
C SER A 17 -23.41 -22.82 39.70
N GLN A 18 -22.33 -23.58 39.48
CA GLN A 18 -20.95 -23.10 39.48
C GLN A 18 -20.72 -22.09 38.35
N PHE A 19 -21.25 -22.38 37.16
CA PHE A 19 -21.16 -21.47 36.02
C PHE A 19 -21.90 -20.15 36.27
N ARG A 20 -23.10 -20.21 36.87
CA ARG A 20 -23.87 -19.01 37.25
C ARG A 20 -23.16 -18.19 38.33
N GLU A 21 -22.57 -18.84 39.31
CA GLU A 21 -21.83 -18.19 40.38
C GLU A 21 -20.54 -17.53 39.86
N PHE A 22 -19.85 -18.18 38.92
CA PHE A 22 -18.70 -17.63 38.21
C PHE A 22 -19.06 -16.36 37.42
N LEU A 23 -20.19 -16.36 36.70
CA LEU A 23 -20.65 -15.19 35.93
C LEU A 23 -21.33 -14.11 36.77
N ARG A 24 -21.69 -14.42 38.02
CA ARG A 24 -22.43 -13.52 38.91
C ARG A 24 -21.82 -12.12 39.01
N PRO A 25 -20.50 -11.93 39.21
CA PRO A 25 -19.90 -10.61 39.32
C PRO A 25 -20.02 -9.79 38.03
N ILE A 26 -19.91 -10.44 36.87
CA ILE A 26 -20.03 -9.80 35.56
C ILE A 26 -21.47 -9.34 35.36
N ARG A 27 -22.44 -10.23 35.61
CA ARG A 27 -23.86 -9.91 35.47
C ARG A 27 -24.29 -8.81 36.44
N GLU A 28 -23.89 -8.90 37.70
CA GLU A 28 -24.18 -7.85 38.71
C GLU A 28 -23.60 -6.50 38.29
N THR A 29 -22.37 -6.47 37.77
CA THR A 29 -21.72 -5.22 37.34
C THR A 29 -22.38 -4.60 36.11
N LEU A 30 -22.87 -5.42 35.18
CA LEU A 30 -23.53 -4.94 33.96
C LEU A 30 -25.01 -4.60 34.16
N VAL A 31 -25.72 -5.29 35.06
CA VAL A 31 -27.17 -5.21 35.19
C VAL A 31 -27.63 -4.45 36.45
N ASP A 32 -26.97 -4.59 37.60
CA ASP A 32 -27.42 -3.96 38.85
C ASP A 32 -27.20 -2.44 38.82
N ASP A 33 -28.27 -1.67 39.02
CA ASP A 33 -28.22 -0.21 39.05
C ASP A 33 -27.40 0.34 40.22
N ARG A 34 -27.23 -0.43 41.31
CA ARG A 34 -26.33 -0.06 42.41
C ARG A 34 -24.87 -0.01 41.99
N ARG A 35 -24.50 -0.75 40.93
CA ARG A 35 -23.12 -0.79 40.38
C ARG A 35 -22.96 0.08 39.13
N ARG A 36 -23.90 1.00 38.85
CA ARG A 36 -23.88 1.87 37.65
C ARG A 36 -22.57 2.67 37.48
N ILE A 37 -21.89 3.03 38.57
CA ILE A 37 -20.59 3.71 38.52
C ILE A 37 -19.52 2.78 37.94
N HIS A 38 -19.39 1.56 38.45
CA HIS A 38 -18.45 0.56 37.93
C HIS A 38 -18.70 0.25 36.44
N ARG A 39 -19.97 0.12 36.06
CA ARG A 39 -20.36 -0.05 34.65
C ARG A 39 -19.88 1.10 33.77
N ARG A 40 -20.11 2.35 34.17
CA ARG A 40 -19.65 3.54 33.43
C ARG A 40 -18.12 3.58 33.31
N VAL A 41 -17.41 3.27 34.40
CA VAL A 41 -15.94 3.22 34.40
C VAL A 41 -15.44 2.18 33.40
N LEU A 42 -16.00 0.97 33.38
CA LEU A 42 -15.61 -0.08 32.43
C LEU A 42 -15.87 0.32 30.97
N VAL A 43 -17.06 0.89 30.69
CA VAL A 43 -17.45 1.31 29.33
C VAL A 43 -16.56 2.44 28.80
N VAL A 44 -15.96 3.25 29.67
CA VAL A 44 -15.03 4.32 29.27
C VAL A 44 -13.58 3.81 29.19
N LEU A 45 -13.11 3.08 30.22
CA LEU A 45 -11.72 2.64 30.30
C LEU A 45 -11.38 1.57 29.27
N ILE A 46 -12.29 0.64 28.97
CA ILE A 46 -12.00 -0.44 28.01
C ILE A 46 -11.74 0.13 26.61
N PRO A 47 -12.60 0.99 26.03
CA PRO A 47 -12.31 1.62 24.74
C PRO A 47 -11.06 2.50 24.76
N LEU A 48 -10.83 3.28 25.83
CA LEU A 48 -9.62 4.10 25.97
C LEU A 48 -8.34 3.26 25.98
N PHE A 49 -8.37 2.14 26.71
CA PHE A 49 -7.26 1.20 26.75
C PHE A 49 -7.04 0.54 25.39
N LEU A 50 -8.10 0.05 24.74
CA LEU A 50 -8.02 -0.55 23.41
C LEU A 50 -7.51 0.45 22.38
N LEU A 51 -7.97 1.71 22.44
CA LEU A 51 -7.49 2.80 21.59
C LEU A 51 -5.99 3.04 21.82
N GLY A 52 -5.55 3.20 23.07
CA GLY A 52 -4.14 3.41 23.39
C GLY A 52 -3.26 2.23 22.98
N TYR A 53 -3.74 1.00 23.19
CA TYR A 53 -3.02 -0.23 22.85
C TYR A 53 -2.89 -0.39 21.34
N THR A 54 -4.00 -0.29 20.59
CA THR A 54 -3.97 -0.37 19.12
C THR A 54 -3.18 0.77 18.50
N TYR A 55 -3.32 2.00 19.02
CA TYR A 55 -2.46 3.12 18.63
C TYR A 55 -0.99 2.81 18.89
N SER A 56 -0.63 2.25 20.06
CA SER A 56 0.78 1.91 20.33
C SER A 56 1.34 0.87 19.37
N ILE A 57 0.53 -0.09 18.91
CA ILE A 57 0.96 -1.11 17.93
C ILE A 57 1.10 -0.50 16.54
N ILE A 58 0.12 0.29 16.11
CA ILE A 58 0.06 0.86 14.76
C ILE A 58 1.02 2.05 14.60
N ALA A 59 1.16 2.87 15.64
CA ALA A 59 2.06 4.02 15.65
C ALA A 59 3.54 3.64 15.80
N GLN A 60 3.85 2.38 16.15
CA GLN A 60 5.18 1.82 15.94
C GLN A 60 5.37 1.67 14.43
N ARG A 61 5.85 2.78 13.85
CA ARG A 61 6.09 3.00 12.43
C ARG A 61 6.70 1.77 11.76
N GLU A 62 6.23 1.53 10.54
CA GLU A 62 6.80 0.59 9.57
C GLU A 62 8.32 0.54 9.71
N ASN A 63 8.85 -0.60 10.14
CA ASN A 63 10.28 -0.83 10.03
C ASN A 63 10.64 -0.64 8.54
N PRO A 64 11.63 0.20 8.19
CA PRO A 64 12.10 0.23 6.81
C PRO A 64 12.40 -1.21 6.39
N PRO A 65 11.99 -1.64 5.17
CA PRO A 65 12.09 -3.04 4.77
C PRO A 65 13.51 -3.56 5.07
N ARG A 66 13.59 -4.67 5.80
CA ARG A 66 14.86 -5.27 6.30
C ARG A 66 15.78 -5.77 5.18
N SER A 67 15.29 -5.82 3.96
CA SER A 67 16.06 -6.07 2.75
C SER A 67 16.11 -4.77 1.95
N PRO A 68 17.27 -4.32 1.46
CA PRO A 68 17.28 -3.38 0.34
C PRO A 68 16.49 -4.08 -0.75
N ARG A 69 15.25 -3.65 -0.99
CA ARG A 69 14.61 -4.00 -2.25
C ARG A 69 15.61 -3.57 -3.31
N ASP A 70 15.94 -4.44 -4.25
CA ASP A 70 16.52 -3.99 -5.50
C ASP A 70 15.49 -3.02 -6.09
N ALA A 71 15.63 -1.75 -5.73
CA ALA A 71 14.67 -0.71 -6.09
C ALA A 71 14.66 -0.51 -7.62
N HIS A 72 15.61 -1.15 -8.31
CA HIS A 72 15.88 -1.08 -9.73
C HIS A 72 16.33 -2.48 -10.16
N PRO A 73 15.43 -3.36 -10.63
CA PRO A 73 15.85 -4.57 -11.32
C PRO A 73 16.68 -4.18 -12.54
N SER A 74 17.75 -4.91 -12.81
CA SER A 74 18.57 -4.70 -14.00
C SER A 74 17.70 -4.88 -15.27
N PRO A 75 17.77 -3.95 -16.24
CA PRO A 75 17.05 -4.11 -17.50
C PRO A 75 17.42 -5.44 -18.19
N PRO A 76 16.45 -6.11 -18.83
CA PRO A 76 16.74 -7.29 -19.64
C PRO A 76 17.57 -6.91 -20.88
N ARG A 77 18.20 -7.90 -21.52
CA ARG A 77 18.92 -7.69 -22.78
C ARG A 77 17.98 -7.52 -23.97
N GLU A 78 16.93 -8.33 -24.02
CA GLU A 78 15.88 -8.29 -25.04
C GLU A 78 14.60 -7.74 -24.44
N LEU A 79 13.87 -6.92 -25.19
CA LEU A 79 12.58 -6.37 -24.81
C LEU A 79 11.47 -7.25 -25.37
N THR A 80 10.62 -7.81 -24.51
CA THR A 80 9.44 -8.56 -24.93
C THR A 80 8.15 -7.83 -24.56
N TYR A 81 7.13 -7.97 -25.41
CA TYR A 81 5.77 -7.50 -25.13
C TYR A 81 4.77 -8.56 -25.58
N LYS A 82 3.89 -9.01 -24.67
CA LYS A 82 2.90 -10.07 -24.93
C LYS A 82 3.50 -11.31 -25.60
N ASP A 83 4.64 -11.77 -25.08
CA ASP A 83 5.41 -12.93 -25.58
C ASP A 83 6.07 -12.75 -26.95
N GLU A 84 6.01 -11.56 -27.55
CA GLU A 84 6.73 -11.21 -28.78
C GLU A 84 8.02 -10.44 -28.47
N ASP A 85 9.11 -10.80 -29.14
CA ASP A 85 10.39 -10.11 -29.04
C ASP A 85 10.37 -8.85 -29.93
N ILE A 86 10.52 -7.69 -29.30
CA ILE A 86 10.57 -6.38 -29.97
C ILE A 86 12.02 -6.03 -30.36
N GLY A 87 13.00 -6.73 -29.79
CA GLY A 87 14.43 -6.59 -30.06
C GLY A 87 15.24 -6.16 -28.85
N SER A 88 16.53 -5.94 -29.09
CA SER A 88 17.51 -5.58 -28.06
C SER A 88 17.17 -4.25 -27.41
N MET A 89 17.40 -4.17 -26.11
CA MET A 89 17.17 -2.98 -25.30
C MET A 89 17.92 -1.74 -25.84
N GLN A 90 19.01 -1.92 -26.58
CA GLN A 90 19.80 -0.85 -27.18
C GLN A 90 19.25 -0.35 -28.51
N ASP A 91 18.47 -1.19 -29.21
CA ASP A 91 18.03 -0.96 -30.58
C ASP A 91 16.58 -0.47 -30.64
N VAL A 92 15.76 -0.77 -29.62
CA VAL A 92 14.37 -0.32 -29.56
C VAL A 92 14.31 1.19 -29.38
N VAL A 93 13.73 1.87 -30.38
CA VAL A 93 13.50 3.32 -30.39
C VAL A 93 12.01 3.63 -30.53
N ASN A 94 11.62 4.84 -30.14
CA ASN A 94 10.25 5.30 -30.34
C ASN A 94 9.94 5.37 -31.86
N PRO A 95 9.01 4.55 -32.38
CA PRO A 95 8.70 4.51 -33.80
C PRO A 95 8.11 5.83 -34.30
N TYR A 96 7.55 6.66 -33.41
CA TYR A 96 6.95 7.95 -33.77
C TYR A 96 7.94 9.12 -33.73
N ARG A 97 9.20 8.91 -33.33
CA ARG A 97 10.18 10.00 -33.17
C ARG A 97 10.50 10.72 -34.48
N HIS A 98 10.55 9.99 -35.60
CA HIS A 98 10.90 10.55 -36.91
C HIS A 98 9.89 11.62 -37.39
N TYR A 99 8.61 11.48 -37.01
CA TYR A 99 7.57 12.45 -37.34
C TYR A 99 7.86 13.86 -36.81
N GLU A 100 8.68 14.01 -35.75
CA GLU A 100 9.07 15.34 -35.27
C GLU A 100 9.68 16.21 -36.38
N LYS A 101 10.39 15.59 -37.33
CA LYS A 101 10.96 16.25 -38.51
C LYS A 101 10.11 16.05 -39.76
N ASP A 102 9.61 14.84 -39.97
CA ASP A 102 9.00 14.43 -41.23
C ASP A 102 7.54 14.92 -41.36
N ASP A 103 6.80 14.93 -40.25
CA ASP A 103 5.41 15.40 -40.17
C ASP A 103 5.07 15.89 -38.74
N PRO A 104 5.31 17.18 -38.45
CA PRO A 104 5.07 17.74 -37.12
C PRO A 104 3.61 17.66 -36.67
N GLU A 105 2.65 17.60 -37.59
CA GLU A 105 1.24 17.46 -37.25
C GLU A 105 0.93 16.05 -36.76
N ALA A 106 1.42 15.03 -37.47
CA ALA A 106 1.33 13.65 -37.01
C ALA A 106 2.06 13.44 -35.67
N PHE A 107 3.23 14.04 -35.49
CA PHE A 107 3.95 13.97 -34.21
C PHE A 107 3.12 14.56 -33.07
N ARG A 108 2.52 15.73 -33.27
CA ARG A 108 1.64 16.36 -32.28
C ARG A 108 0.44 15.47 -31.93
N ALA A 109 -0.16 14.80 -32.91
CA ALA A 109 -1.25 13.84 -32.65
C ALA A 109 -0.79 12.67 -31.76
N HIS A 110 0.42 12.15 -31.97
CA HIS A 110 1.00 11.12 -31.09
C HIS A 110 1.30 11.64 -29.68
N VAL A 111 1.78 12.88 -29.54
CA VAL A 111 1.98 13.52 -28.24
C VAL A 111 0.66 13.68 -27.48
N GLU A 112 -0.40 14.16 -28.14
CA GLU A 112 -1.72 14.29 -27.51
C GLU A 112 -2.30 12.94 -27.09
N ASN A 113 -2.09 11.88 -27.90
CA ASN A 113 -2.45 10.53 -27.49
C ASN A 113 -1.65 10.06 -26.26
N GLY A 114 -0.34 10.33 -26.23
CA GLY A 114 0.52 10.02 -25.07
C GLY A 114 0.06 10.75 -23.79
N LYS A 115 -0.33 12.02 -23.92
CA LYS A 115 -0.91 12.81 -22.82
C LYS A 115 -2.19 12.19 -22.28
N ARG A 116 -3.08 11.73 -23.15
CA ARG A 116 -4.31 11.00 -22.74
C ARG A 116 -3.96 9.73 -21.97
N VAL A 117 -3.08 8.89 -22.52
CA VAL A 117 -2.64 7.65 -21.85
C VAL A 117 -2.02 7.94 -20.48
N TYR A 118 -1.19 8.97 -20.39
CA TYR A 118 -0.58 9.40 -19.13
C TYR A 118 -1.64 9.80 -18.09
N HIS A 119 -2.64 10.58 -18.49
CA HIS A 119 -3.69 11.01 -17.59
C HIS A 119 -4.57 9.83 -17.14
N ASP A 120 -4.85 8.88 -18.02
CA ASP A 120 -5.69 7.73 -17.71
C ASP A 120 -5.00 6.71 -16.78
N ASN A 121 -3.67 6.60 -16.83
CA ASN A 121 -2.95 5.50 -16.17
C ASN A 121 -1.85 5.95 -15.19
N CYS A 122 -1.17 7.07 -15.43
CA CYS A 122 0.08 7.42 -14.75
C CYS A 122 -0.09 8.58 -13.75
N PHE A 123 -0.98 9.53 -14.06
CA PHE A 123 -1.20 10.77 -13.31
C PHE A 123 -1.47 10.53 -11.81
N TYR A 124 -2.22 9.48 -11.47
CA TYR A 124 -2.58 9.18 -10.07
C TYR A 124 -1.36 8.97 -9.16
N CYS A 125 -0.24 8.49 -9.72
CA CYS A 125 0.99 8.27 -8.96
C CYS A 125 2.05 9.33 -9.28
N HIS A 126 2.15 9.79 -10.52
CA HIS A 126 3.24 10.66 -10.96
C HIS A 126 2.91 12.16 -11.02
N GLY A 127 1.66 12.57 -10.79
CA GLY A 127 1.23 13.98 -10.78
C GLY A 127 1.02 14.57 -12.17
N ASP A 128 0.28 15.67 -12.29
CA ASP A 128 0.05 16.38 -13.57
C ASP A 128 1.27 17.18 -14.01
N HIS A 129 2.08 17.61 -13.05
CA HIS A 129 3.37 18.25 -13.28
C HIS A 129 4.52 17.28 -13.57
N LEU A 130 4.25 15.98 -13.63
CA LEU A 130 5.26 14.93 -13.83
C LEU A 130 6.33 14.89 -12.71
N ASP A 131 6.00 15.36 -11.52
CA ASP A 131 6.92 15.59 -10.39
C ASP A 131 6.97 14.43 -9.38
N GLY A 132 6.21 13.36 -9.62
CA GLY A 132 6.11 12.22 -8.71
C GLY A 132 5.18 12.47 -7.52
N GLN A 133 4.39 13.54 -7.51
CA GLN A 133 3.49 13.93 -6.40
C GLN A 133 2.01 13.64 -6.70
N GLY A 134 1.73 12.52 -7.38
CA GLY A 134 0.34 12.10 -7.62
C GLY A 134 -0.43 11.80 -6.34
N HIS A 135 -1.76 11.75 -6.42
CA HIS A 135 -2.68 11.46 -5.31
C HIS A 135 -2.31 10.22 -4.48
N PHE A 136 -1.73 9.19 -5.13
CA PHE A 136 -1.31 7.95 -4.47
C PHE A 136 0.18 7.91 -4.09
N ALA A 137 0.98 8.89 -4.50
CA ALA A 137 2.42 8.92 -4.22
C ALA A 137 2.79 8.77 -2.74
N PRO A 138 2.09 9.41 -1.77
CA PRO A 138 2.42 9.29 -0.35
C PRO A 138 2.29 7.87 0.23
N TYR A 139 1.58 6.98 -0.47
CA TYR A 139 1.30 5.62 -0.02
C TYR A 139 2.17 4.56 -0.72
N LEU A 140 3.12 4.98 -1.58
CA LEU A 140 3.99 4.08 -2.33
C LEU A 140 5.42 4.07 -1.77
N GLN A 141 5.99 2.88 -1.66
CA GLN A 141 7.41 2.67 -1.32
C GLN A 141 8.03 1.67 -2.32
N PRO A 142 8.99 2.10 -3.17
CA PRO A 142 9.61 3.43 -3.24
C PRO A 142 8.66 4.51 -3.78
N LEU A 143 9.04 5.79 -3.61
CA LEU A 143 8.32 6.92 -4.18
C LEU A 143 8.33 6.86 -5.72
N PRO A 144 7.27 7.33 -6.39
CA PRO A 144 7.25 7.45 -7.85
C PRO A 144 8.38 8.36 -8.36
N ALA A 145 8.91 8.05 -9.53
CA ALA A 145 9.95 8.86 -10.16
C ALA A 145 9.46 10.27 -10.47
N ASN A 146 10.28 11.27 -10.15
CA ASN A 146 10.12 12.65 -10.57
C ASN A 146 10.73 12.83 -11.97
N PHE A 147 9.89 13.03 -12.98
CA PHE A 147 10.34 13.18 -14.37
C PHE A 147 10.88 14.59 -14.68
N GLN A 148 10.67 15.56 -13.78
CA GLN A 148 11.32 16.88 -13.83
C GLN A 148 12.77 16.84 -13.34
N ASP A 149 13.20 15.75 -12.70
CA ASP A 149 14.59 15.55 -12.31
C ASP A 149 15.48 15.40 -13.57
N PRO A 150 16.47 16.29 -13.79
CA PRO A 150 17.40 16.19 -14.91
C PRO A 150 18.18 14.86 -14.95
N GLY A 151 18.23 14.14 -13.83
CA GLY A 151 18.85 12.84 -13.71
C GLY A 151 18.03 11.66 -14.26
N ILE A 152 16.75 11.87 -14.61
CA ILE A 152 15.85 10.79 -15.03
C ILE A 152 15.72 10.76 -16.56
N ILE A 153 14.85 11.56 -17.17
CA ILE A 153 14.55 11.43 -18.61
C ILE A 153 15.82 11.46 -19.50
N PRO A 154 16.79 12.39 -19.30
CA PRO A 154 17.97 12.45 -20.16
C PRO A 154 18.95 11.29 -20.03
N ASN A 155 18.93 10.56 -18.91
CA ASN A 155 19.91 9.50 -18.61
C ASN A 155 19.42 8.10 -19.01
N PHE A 156 18.16 7.97 -19.43
CA PHE A 156 17.58 6.70 -19.86
C PHE A 156 17.20 6.75 -21.34
N GLN A 157 17.45 5.63 -22.02
CA GLN A 157 16.97 5.38 -23.39
C GLN A 157 15.45 5.17 -23.41
N ASP A 158 14.79 5.52 -24.51
CA ASP A 158 13.33 5.36 -24.67
C ASP A 158 12.88 3.91 -24.37
N SER A 159 13.66 2.91 -24.76
CA SER A 159 13.41 1.49 -24.46
C SER A 159 13.31 1.18 -22.97
N PHE A 160 14.05 1.89 -22.11
CA PHE A 160 13.95 1.76 -20.65
C PHE A 160 12.55 2.08 -20.17
N PHE A 161 11.96 3.17 -20.67
CA PHE A 161 10.60 3.54 -20.31
C PHE A 161 9.57 2.58 -20.89
N PHE A 162 9.79 2.07 -22.11
CA PHE A 162 8.90 1.05 -22.70
C PHE A 162 8.85 -0.21 -21.84
N TRP A 163 10.02 -0.72 -21.42
CA TRP A 163 10.10 -1.88 -20.52
C TRP A 163 9.41 -1.63 -19.18
N ARG A 164 9.49 -0.42 -18.61
CA ARG A 164 8.87 -0.11 -17.32
C ARG A 164 7.35 0.01 -17.37
N ILE A 165 6.77 0.17 -18.57
CA ILE A 165 5.34 0.37 -18.80
C ILE A 165 4.68 -0.84 -19.49
N ALA A 166 5.48 -1.73 -20.11
CA ALA A 166 5.05 -2.89 -20.89
C ALA A 166 4.28 -3.97 -20.10
#